data_AF-A0A8J8G3T6-F1
#
_entry.id   AF-A0A8J8G3T6-F1
#
_cell.length_a   1.000
_cell.length_b   1.000
_cell.length_c   1.000
_cell.angle_alpha   90.00
_cell.angle_beta   90.00
_cell.angle_gamma   90.00
#
_symmetry.space_group_name_H-M   'P 1'
#
loop_
_entity.id
_entity.type
_entity.pdbx_description
1 polymer ?
#
loop_
_entity_poly.entity_id
_entity_poly.type
_entity_poly.pdbx_seq_one_letter_code
_entity_poly.pdbx_strand_id
1 'polypeptide(L)'
;MDSLTIIFAILSVVMIGYIIYSTSKSKRISLLSEIFYILIYLVVFLVAVFPKFFEEVAELFGVYDLEKFLILGGIFLAYVLIFQMYKQTEIQRGEITALTRQIAYLKHSSKKEIIGKNKK
;
A
#
# COMPACT_ATOMS: atom_id res chain seq x y z
N MET A 1 2.68 26.20 18.55
CA MET A 1 2.65 24.89 17.89
C MET A 1 1.35 24.25 18.29
N ASP A 2 0.47 24.03 17.32
CA ASP A 2 -0.84 23.44 17.59
C ASP A 2 -0.67 21.97 17.98
N SER A 3 -1.55 21.48 18.85
CA SER A 3 -1.54 20.10 19.35
C SER A 3 -1.55 19.07 18.20
N LEU A 4 -2.21 19.40 17.08
CA LEU A 4 -2.23 18.60 15.86
C LEU A 4 -0.86 18.44 15.22
N THR A 5 -0.05 19.50 15.16
CA THR A 5 1.30 19.44 14.56
C THR A 5 2.21 18.49 15.32
N ILE A 6 2.12 18.52 16.66
CA ILE A 6 2.89 17.64 17.54
C ILE A 6 2.48 16.18 17.35
N ILE A 7 1.17 15.90 17.24
CA ILE A 7 0.65 14.56 17.00
C ILE A 7 1.15 14.02 15.66
N PHE A 8 1.08 14.81 14.58
CA PHE A 8 1.55 14.37 13.26
C PHE A 8 3.06 14.13 13.23
N ALA A 9 3.85 14.97 13.91
CA ALA A 9 5.29 14.76 14.03
C ALA A 9 5.61 13.44 14.75
N ILE A 10 4.98 13.17 15.89
CA ILE A 10 5.19 11.91 16.62
C ILE A 10 4.73 10.70 15.78
N LEU A 11 3.57 10.79 15.14
CA LEU A 11 3.01 9.73 14.30
C LEU A 11 3.94 9.39 13.13
N SER A 12 4.54 10.40 12.49
CA SER A 12 5.47 10.20 11.38
C SER A 12 6.74 9.46 11.81
N VAL A 13 7.34 9.83 12.95
CA VAL A 13 8.53 9.17 13.50
C VAL A 13 8.22 7.72 13.88
N VAL A 14 7.09 7.48 14.55
CA VAL A 14 6.66 6.13 14.94
C VAL A 14 6.42 5.25 13.71
N MET A 15 5.79 5.78 12.67
CA MET A 15 5.53 5.03 11.45
C MET A 15 6.79 4.72 10.64
N ILE A 16 7.72 5.66 10.54
CA ILE A 16 9.03 5.40 9.93
C ILE A 16 9.76 4.29 10.69
N GLY A 17 9.78 4.35 12.02
CA GLY A 17 10.37 3.31 12.87
C GLY A 17 9.69 1.95 12.68
N TYR A 18 8.36 1.92 12.59
CA TYR A 18 7.58 0.70 12.35
C TYR A 18 7.88 0.08 10.98
N ILE A 19 7.98 0.89 9.92
CA ILE A 19 8.32 0.42 8.58
C ILE A 19 9.71 -0.21 8.58
N ILE A 20 10.71 0.49 9.11
CA ILE A 20 12.09 -0.01 9.20
C ILE A 20 12.15 -1.33 9.99
N TYR A 21 11.43 -1.42 11.11
CA TYR A 21 11.36 -2.64 11.91
C TYR A 21 10.68 -3.80 11.17
N SER A 22 9.56 -3.53 10.49
CA SER A 22 8.79 -4.51 9.73
C SER A 22 9.62 -5.09 8.57
N THR A 23 10.32 -4.22 7.84
CA THR A 23 11.27 -4.57 6.77
C THR A 23 12.38 -5.50 7.25
N SER A 24 12.99 -5.19 8.40
CA SER A 24 14.07 -6.01 8.95
C SER A 24 13.62 -7.43 9.33
N LYS A 25 12.32 -7.63 9.61
CA LYS A 25 11.79 -8.89 10.13
C LYS A 25 11.04 -9.71 9.07
N SER A 26 10.55 -9.07 8.02
CA SER A 26 9.71 -9.70 6.99
C SER A 26 10.23 -9.38 5.59
N LYS A 27 10.90 -10.34 4.94
CA LYS A 27 11.27 -10.27 3.50
C LYS A 27 10.06 -10.30 2.55
N ARG A 28 8.83 -10.12 3.05
CA ARG A 28 7.60 -10.18 2.25
C ARG A 28 7.25 -8.84 1.61
N ILE A 29 7.81 -7.74 2.10
CA ILE A 29 7.55 -6.41 1.54
C ILE A 29 8.60 -6.14 0.46
N SER A 30 8.15 -5.70 -0.71
CA SER A 30 9.03 -5.26 -1.79
C SER A 30 9.77 -4.00 -1.37
N LEU A 31 11.09 -3.95 -1.57
CA LEU A 31 11.94 -2.77 -1.29
C LEU A 31 11.36 -1.48 -1.89
N LEU A 32 10.70 -1.58 -3.05
CA LEU A 32 10.10 -0.43 -3.73
C LEU A 32 8.88 0.13 -2.97
N SER A 33 8.09 -0.75 -2.35
CA SER A 33 6.98 -0.34 -1.48
C SER A 33 7.49 0.33 -0.20
N GLU A 34 8.61 -0.13 0.35
CA GLU A 34 9.19 0.42 1.58
C GLU A 34 9.70 1.84 1.36
N ILE A 35 10.47 2.05 0.29
CA ILE A 35 10.95 3.38 -0.10
C ILE A 35 9.76 4.32 -0.31
N PHE A 36 8.69 3.85 -0.97
CA PHE A 36 7.49 4.64 -1.18
C PHE A 36 6.83 5.10 0.14
N TYR A 37 6.67 4.19 1.11
CA TYR A 37 6.11 4.56 2.41
C TYR A 37 7.02 5.49 3.22
N ILE A 38 8.33 5.25 3.23
CA ILE A 38 9.30 6.14 3.88
C ILE A 38 9.20 7.55 3.29
N LEU A 39 9.07 7.65 1.96
CA LEU A 39 8.97 8.92 1.26
C LEU A 39 7.67 9.66 1.61
N ILE A 40 6.53 8.94 1.73
CA ILE A 40 5.28 9.52 2.21
C ILE A 40 5.43 10.08 3.62
N TYR A 41 5.98 9.31 4.56
CA TYR A 41 6.13 9.79 5.94
C TYR A 41 7.17 10.91 6.07
N LEU A 42 8.17 10.95 5.20
CA LEU A 42 9.09 12.08 5.09
C LEU A 42 8.37 13.35 4.64
N VAL A 43 7.45 13.25 3.67
CA VAL A 43 6.62 14.40 3.24
C VAL A 43 5.73 14.86 4.39
N VAL A 44 5.08 13.95 5.11
CA VAL A 44 4.28 14.29 6.30
C VAL A 44 5.11 15.00 7.36
N PHE A 45 6.34 14.53 7.60
CA PHE A 45 7.27 15.17 8.53
C PHE A 45 7.65 16.59 8.07
N LEU A 46 7.96 16.77 6.78
CA LEU A 46 8.29 18.09 6.21
C LEU A 46 7.12 19.07 6.34
N VAL A 47 5.89 18.62 6.09
CA VAL A 47 4.67 19.42 6.32
C VAL A 47 4.57 19.86 7.78
N ALA A 48 4.83 18.95 8.72
CA ALA A 48 4.72 19.23 10.15
C ALA A 48 5.80 20.20 10.64
N VAL A 49 7.04 20.12 10.12
CA VAL A 49 8.15 20.98 10.55
C VAL A 49 8.15 22.34 9.83
N PHE A 50 7.73 22.38 8.57
CA PHE A 50 7.74 23.59 7.72
C PHE A 50 6.35 23.91 7.14
N PRO A 51 5.35 24.24 7.96
CA PRO A 51 3.98 24.47 7.49
C PRO A 51 3.87 25.65 6.51
N LYS A 52 4.65 26.72 6.71
CA LYS A 52 4.64 27.92 5.86
C LYS A 52 4.94 27.64 4.39
N PHE A 53 5.88 26.73 4.12
CA PHE A 53 6.21 26.34 2.75
C PHE A 53 5.01 25.67 2.06
N PHE A 54 4.25 24.87 2.81
CA PHE A 54 3.06 24.21 2.29
C PHE A 54 1.85 25.13 2.21
N GLU A 55 1.77 26.18 3.02
CA GLU A 55 0.77 27.24 2.88
C GLU A 55 0.92 27.97 1.54
N GLU A 56 2.14 28.35 1.16
CA GLU A 56 2.42 28.98 -0.15
C GLU A 56 2.05 28.06 -1.32
N VAL A 57 2.34 26.76 -1.20
CA VAL A 57 1.92 25.77 -2.20
C VAL A 57 0.40 25.63 -2.24
N ALA A 58 -0.27 25.58 -1.08
CA ALA A 58 -1.72 25.46 -1.00
C ALA A 58 -2.42 26.66 -1.64
N GLU A 59 -1.91 27.88 -1.44
CA GLU A 59 -2.41 29.09 -2.09
C GLU A 59 -2.31 29.01 -3.62
N LEU A 60 -1.24 28.41 -4.15
CA LEU A 60 -1.08 28.19 -5.60
C LEU A 60 -2.11 27.21 -6.17
N PHE A 61 -2.57 26.25 -5.35
CA PHE A 61 -3.67 25.34 -5.67
C PHE A 61 -5.06 25.95 -5.38
N GLY A 62 -5.13 27.21 -4.95
CA GLY A 62 -6.38 27.92 -4.61
C GLY A 62 -6.98 27.52 -3.26
N VAL A 63 -6.21 26.88 -2.39
CA VAL A 63 -6.63 26.44 -1.06
C VAL A 63 -5.94 27.29 0.01
N TYR A 64 -6.68 28.24 0.58
CA TYR A 64 -6.16 29.18 1.61
C TYR A 64 -5.99 28.56 3.01
N ASP A 65 -6.29 27.28 3.16
CA ASP A 65 -6.33 26.59 4.45
C ASP A 65 -5.54 25.29 4.36
N LEU A 66 -4.40 25.27 5.04
CA LEU A 66 -3.45 24.15 5.03
C LEU A 66 -4.12 22.84 5.47
N GLU A 67 -5.05 22.89 6.43
CA GLU A 67 -5.76 21.70 6.90
C GLU A 67 -6.60 21.09 5.78
N LYS A 68 -7.34 21.93 5.05
CA LYS A 68 -8.16 21.48 3.92
C LYS A 68 -7.29 20.94 2.78
N PHE A 69 -6.15 21.55 2.52
CA PHE A 69 -5.20 21.08 1.52
C PHE A 69 -4.67 19.68 1.87
N LEU A 70 -4.30 19.45 3.12
CA LEU A 70 -3.83 18.15 3.60
C LEU A 70 -4.92 17.08 3.57
N ILE A 71 -6.15 17.44 3.95
CA ILE A 71 -7.29 16.51 3.89
C ILE A 71 -7.58 16.13 2.43
N LEU A 72 -7.65 17.10 1.51
CA LEU A 72 -7.94 16.85 0.10
C LEU A 72 -6.82 16.01 -0.55
N GLY A 73 -5.56 16.35 -0.28
CA GLY A 73 -4.40 15.60 -0.74
C GLY A 73 -4.35 14.18 -0.16
N GLY A 74 -4.71 14.02 1.11
CA GLY A 74 -4.82 12.73 1.78
C GLY A 74 -5.91 11.85 1.18
N ILE A 75 -7.09 12.41 0.89
CA ILE A 75 -8.18 11.69 0.20
C ILE A 75 -7.74 11.26 -1.19
N PHE A 76 -7.07 12.14 -1.94
CA PHE A 76 -6.55 11.83 -3.26
C PHE A 76 -5.51 10.69 -3.22
N LEU A 77 -4.55 10.76 -2.29
CA LEU A 77 -3.58 9.69 -2.05
C LEU A 77 -4.24 8.37 -1.67
N ALA A 78 -5.23 8.41 -0.77
CA ALA A 78 -5.98 7.23 -0.36
C ALA A 78 -6.70 6.59 -1.57
N TYR A 79 -7.31 7.40 -2.43
CA TYR A 79 -7.95 6.91 -3.65
C TYR A 79 -6.95 6.21 -4.59
N VAL A 80 -5.77 6.79 -4.79
CA VAL A 80 -4.70 6.17 -5.58
C VAL A 80 -4.26 4.84 -4.99
N LEU A 81 -4.09 4.76 -3.66
CA LEU A 81 -3.71 3.53 -2.97
C LEU A 81 -4.79 2.45 -3.09
N ILE A 82 -6.06 2.80 -2.90
CA ILE A 82 -7.19 1.88 -3.08
C ILE A 82 -7.21 1.35 -4.52
N PHE A 83 -6.98 2.20 -5.51
CA PHE A 83 -6.91 1.78 -6.91
C PHE A 83 -5.76 0.79 -7.16
N GLN A 84 -4.59 1.02 -6.57
CA GLN A 84 -3.47 0.07 -6.65
C GLN A 84 -3.80 -1.27 -5.99
N MET A 85 -4.44 -1.25 -4.81
CA MET A 85 -4.89 -2.46 -4.14
C MET A 85 -5.91 -3.23 -4.98
N TYR A 86 -6.86 -2.52 -5.61
CA TYR A 86 -7.83 -3.13 -6.50
C TYR A 86 -7.16 -3.84 -7.68
N LYS A 87 -6.18 -3.20 -8.32
CA LYS A 87 -5.39 -3.82 -9.39
C LYS A 87 -4.67 -5.10 -8.94
N GLN A 88 -4.01 -5.06 -7.79
CA GLN A 88 -3.31 -6.24 -7.25
C GLN A 88 -4.30 -7.37 -6.92
N THR A 89 -5.46 -7.02 -6.37
CA THR A 89 -6.53 -7.98 -6.06
C THR A 89 -7.02 -8.69 -7.32
N GLU A 90 -7.18 -7.98 -8.45
CA GLU A 90 -7.63 -8.59 -9.70
C GLU A 90 -6.56 -9.54 -10.28
N ILE A 91 -5.28 -9.18 -10.20
CA ILE A 91 -4.17 -10.07 -10.59
C ILE A 91 -4.19 -11.36 -9.75
N GLN A 92 -4.27 -11.22 -8.43
CA GLN A 92 -4.32 -12.36 -7.51
C GLN A 92 -5.53 -13.25 -7.78
N ARG A 93 -6.69 -12.66 -8.10
CA ARG A 93 -7.89 -13.42 -8.49
C ARG A 93 -7.67 -14.25 -9.76
N GLY A 94 -6.96 -13.70 -10.74
CA GLY A 94 -6.55 -14.40 -11.95
C GLY A 94 -5.64 -15.59 -11.65
N GLU A 95 -4.63 -15.40 -10.79
CA GLU A 95 -3.70 -16.46 -10.36
C GLU A 95 -4.44 -17.59 -9.64
N ILE A 96 -5.31 -17.26 -8.67
CA ILE A 96 -6.12 -18.26 -7.95
C ILE A 96 -6.98 -19.08 -8.92
N THR A 97 -7.57 -18.42 -9.92
CA THR A 97 -8.38 -19.10 -10.94
C THR A 97 -7.52 -20.06 -11.78
N ALA A 98 -6.32 -19.62 -12.19
CA ALA A 98 -5.39 -20.46 -12.94
C ALA A 98 -4.92 -21.68 -12.12
N LEU A 99 -4.54 -21.46 -10.86
CA LEU A 99 -4.17 -22.53 -9.93
C LEU A 99 -5.30 -23.55 -9.72
N THR A 100 -6.53 -23.07 -9.51
CA THR A 100 -7.71 -23.94 -9.34
C THR A 100 -7.94 -24.81 -10.57
N ARG A 101 -7.77 -24.23 -11.76
CA ARG A 101 -7.89 -24.95 -13.04
C ARG A 101 -6.79 -26.01 -13.19
N GLN A 102 -5.55 -25.70 -12.85
CA GLN A 102 -4.45 -26.67 -12.87
C GLN A 102 -4.70 -27.84 -11.92
N ILE A 103 -5.18 -27.57 -10.70
CA ILE A 103 -5.53 -28.60 -9.72
C ILE A 103 -6.66 -29.50 -10.25
N ALA A 104 -7.68 -28.93 -10.89
CA ALA A 104 -8.76 -29.70 -11.50
C ALA A 104 -8.25 -30.64 -12.61
N TYR A 105 -7.37 -30.16 -13.49
CA TYR A 105 -6.75 -30.97 -14.55
C TYR A 105 -5.88 -32.09 -13.99
N LEU A 106 -5.03 -31.81 -12.99
CA LEU A 106 -4.19 -32.81 -12.33
C LEU A 106 -5.03 -33.89 -11.66
N LYS A 107 -6.08 -33.50 -10.94
CA LYS A 107 -7.00 -34.44 -10.27
C LYS A 107 -7.73 -35.33 -11.28
N HIS A 108 -8.16 -34.78 -12.41
CA HIS A 108 -8.82 -35.55 -13.46
C HIS A 108 -7.86 -36.51 -14.19
N SER A 109 -6.63 -36.07 -14.47
CA SER A 109 -5.60 -36.89 -15.13
C SER A 109 -5.17 -38.06 -14.25
N SER A 110 -4.90 -37.79 -12.96
CA SER A 110 -4.60 -38.84 -11.97
C SER A 110 -5.75 -39.85 -11.83
N LYS A 111 -7.01 -39.40 -11.85
CA LYS A 111 -8.17 -40.30 -11.80
C LYS A 111 -8.29 -41.20 -13.04
N LYS A 112 -7.95 -40.70 -14.24
CA LYS A 112 -7.92 -41.51 -15.48
C LYS A 112 -6.84 -42.58 -15.47
N GLU A 113 -5.64 -42.29 -14.95
CA GLU A 113 -4.56 -43.28 -14.81
C GLU A 113 -4.93 -44.41 -13.85
N ILE A 114 -5.58 -44.10 -12.72
CA ILE A 114 -6.02 -45.12 -11.74
C ILE A 114 -7.06 -46.07 -12.35
N ILE A 115 -8.02 -45.54 -13.11
CA ILE A 115 -9.05 -46.36 -13.77
C ILE A 115 -8.46 -47.21 -14.91
N GLY A 116 -7.45 -46.70 -15.63
CA GLY A 116 -6.74 -47.44 -16.67
C GLY A 116 -5.91 -48.62 -16.11
N LYS A 117 -5.35 -48.46 -14.91
CA LYS A 117 -4.61 -49.54 -14.22
C LYS A 117 -5.51 -50.66 -13.68
N ASN A 118 -6.76 -50.34 -13.34
CA ASN A 118 -7.72 -51.31 -12.79
C ASN A 118 -8.48 -52.13 -13.86
N LYS A 119 -8.24 -51.83 -15.15
CA LYS A 119 -8.82 -52.55 -16.30
C LYS A 119 -7.82 -53.47 -17.02
N LYS A 120 -6.57 -53.55 -16.55
CA LYS A 120 -5.57 -54.55 -16.97
C LYS A 120 -5.41 -55.56 -15.86
#